data_AF-A0A6P4CHE4-F1
#
_entry.id   AF-A0A6P4CHE4-F1
#
_cell.length_a   1.000
_cell.length_b   1.000
_cell.length_c   1.000
_cell.angle_alpha   90.00
_cell.angle_beta   90.00
_cell.angle_gamma   90.00
#
_symmetry.space_group_name_H-M   'P 1'
#
loop_
_entity.id
_entity.type
_entity.pdbx_description
1 polymer ?
#
loop_
_entity_poly.entity_id
_entity_poly.type
_entity_poly.pdbx_seq_one_letter_code
_entity_poly.pdbx_strand_id
1 'polypeptide(L)'
;MPLDEEVKEIKGIQERKKEREAYMSSRGRKKAAMQRMLQQLRTATNSSAMNKASIIVDATKYMEELKQKVEGINSELGTVGSSSSTSQDELPMVTVETLERGFLINVFSERNCPGMLVAILEAFEELGLDVLDARVSCEDNFQLEAVGGEGSPVVTSSESNALGIGLYDEFRTVFASASPSIAPASHPYPSSTGRQRLVSG
;
A
#
# COMPACT_ATOMS: atom_id res chain seq x y z
N MET A 1 75.71 41.74 -4.73
CA MET A 1 75.35 40.31 -4.56
C MET A 1 74.57 39.96 -3.28
N PRO A 2 74.59 40.69 -2.14
CA PRO A 2 73.80 40.29 -0.96
C PRO A 2 72.29 40.59 -1.05
N LEU A 3 71.88 41.59 -1.84
CA LEU A 3 70.47 41.99 -1.96
C LEU A 3 69.61 40.99 -2.75
N ASP A 4 70.20 40.25 -3.69
CA ASP A 4 69.44 39.30 -4.54
C ASP A 4 69.01 38.05 -3.76
N GLU A 5 69.79 37.67 -2.74
CA GLU A 5 69.51 36.55 -1.85
C GLU A 5 68.37 36.90 -0.87
N GLU A 6 68.39 38.11 -0.33
CA GLU A 6 67.35 38.64 0.54
C GLU A 6 66.00 38.77 -0.18
N VAL A 7 66.01 39.25 -1.43
CA VAL A 7 64.79 39.33 -2.28
C VAL A 7 64.21 37.95 -2.58
N LYS A 8 65.06 36.94 -2.83
CA LYS A 8 64.63 35.56 -3.07
C LYS A 8 64.00 34.93 -1.83
N GLU A 9 64.57 35.20 -0.65
CA GLU A 9 64.04 34.72 0.62
C GLU A 9 62.67 35.34 0.94
N ILE A 10 62.54 36.67 0.77
CA ILE A 10 61.27 37.39 0.97
C ILE A 10 60.18 36.83 0.06
N LYS A 11 60.49 36.58 -1.21
CA LYS A 11 59.54 35.99 -2.17
C LYS A 11 59.08 34.59 -1.72
N GLY A 12 60.01 33.75 -1.26
CA GLY A 12 59.69 32.42 -0.72
C GLY A 12 58.85 32.45 0.56
N ILE A 13 58.98 33.49 1.38
CA ILE A 13 58.13 33.69 2.56
C ILE A 13 56.71 34.10 2.15
N GLN A 14 56.58 35.01 1.18
CA GLN A 14 55.27 35.44 0.67
C GLN A 14 54.49 34.28 0.02
N GLU A 15 55.16 33.43 -0.75
CA GLU A 15 54.55 32.28 -1.38
C GLU A 15 54.05 31.26 -0.34
N ARG A 16 54.87 30.92 0.65
CA ARG A 16 54.47 30.06 1.78
C ARG A 16 53.30 30.67 2.58
N LYS A 17 53.26 31.99 2.74
CA LYS A 17 52.14 32.67 3.41
C LYS A 17 50.84 32.52 2.61
N LYS A 18 50.89 32.73 1.28
CA LYS A 18 49.75 32.57 0.38
C LYS A 18 49.22 31.13 0.36
N GLU A 19 50.10 30.13 0.36
CA GLU A 19 49.71 28.72 0.45
C GLU A 19 49.01 28.39 1.78
N ARG A 20 49.53 28.90 2.90
CA ARG A 20 48.91 28.72 4.22
C ARG A 20 47.53 29.37 4.30
N GLU A 21 47.36 30.56 3.73
CA GLU A 21 46.05 31.23 3.65
C GLU A 21 45.06 30.44 2.80
N ALA A 22 45.50 29.91 1.65
CA ALA A 22 44.68 29.06 0.80
C ALA A 22 44.27 27.75 1.51
N TYR A 23 45.20 27.12 2.23
CA TYR A 23 44.91 25.94 3.06
C TYR A 23 43.88 26.24 4.15
N MET A 24 44.04 27.35 4.88
CA MET A 24 43.12 27.75 5.94
C MET A 24 41.73 28.07 5.39
N SER A 25 41.64 28.76 4.25
CA SER A 25 40.37 29.03 3.56
C SER A 25 39.69 27.76 3.08
N SER A 26 40.44 26.82 2.49
CA SER A 26 39.91 25.50 2.08
C SER A 26 39.39 24.69 3.28
N ARG A 27 40.16 24.64 4.37
CA ARG A 27 39.76 23.96 5.61
C ARG A 27 38.51 24.60 6.24
N GLY A 28 38.42 25.93 6.24
CA GLY A 28 37.25 26.67 6.72
C GLY A 28 35.99 26.36 5.90
N ARG A 29 36.09 26.36 4.57
CA ARG A 29 34.98 26.00 3.67
C ARG A 29 34.48 24.58 3.92
N LYS A 30 35.39 23.60 4.06
CA LYS A 30 35.03 22.21 4.39
C LYS A 30 34.30 22.09 5.73
N LYS A 31 34.76 22.82 6.76
CA LYS A 31 34.10 22.85 8.07
C LYS A 31 32.69 23.43 8.00
N ALA A 32 32.52 24.55 7.28
CA ALA A 32 31.21 25.17 7.10
C ALA A 32 30.25 24.28 6.31
N ALA A 33 30.72 23.64 5.23
CA ALA A 33 29.92 22.68 4.47
C ALA A 33 29.46 21.50 5.34
N MET A 34 30.37 20.95 6.15
CA MET A 34 30.05 19.87 7.07
C MET A 34 28.98 20.27 8.10
N GLN A 35 29.10 21.46 8.68
CA GLN A 35 28.11 21.97 9.63
C GLN A 35 26.73 22.12 9.00
N ARG A 36 26.66 22.59 7.74
CA ARG A 36 25.40 22.66 6.99
C ARG A 36 24.79 21.29 6.76
N MET A 37 25.59 20.30 6.35
CA MET A 37 25.10 18.92 6.16
C MET A 37 24.59 18.31 7.47
N LEU A 38 25.30 18.51 8.58
CA LEU A 38 24.86 18.03 9.89
C LEU A 38 23.55 18.70 10.34
N GLN A 39 23.38 19.99 10.05
CA GLN A 39 22.13 20.70 10.36
C GLN A 39 20.96 20.16 9.53
N GLN A 40 21.16 19.90 8.24
CA GLN A 40 20.15 19.29 7.37
C GLN A 40 19.75 17.89 7.84
N LEU A 41 20.73 17.06 8.17
CA LEU A 41 20.49 15.73 8.71
C LEU A 41 19.67 15.81 10.00
N ARG A 42 20.08 16.69 10.92
CA ARG A 42 19.40 16.90 12.20
C ARG A 42 17.94 17.32 12.02
N THR A 43 17.64 18.21 11.09
CA THR A 43 16.26 18.63 10.79
C THR A 43 15.44 17.50 10.16
N ALA A 44 16.02 16.73 9.24
CA ALA A 44 15.32 15.65 8.57
C ALA A 44 15.01 14.47 9.52
N THR A 45 15.90 14.21 10.48
CA THR A 45 15.76 13.11 11.44
C THR A 45 15.15 13.54 12.78
N ASN A 46 14.68 14.79 12.89
CA ASN A 46 14.16 15.40 14.12
C ASN A 46 15.09 15.24 15.34
N SER A 47 16.40 15.18 15.10
CA SER A 47 17.39 14.98 16.17
C SER A 47 17.57 16.27 16.98
N SER A 48 17.66 16.12 18.31
CA SER A 48 18.01 17.22 19.22
C SER A 48 19.52 17.28 19.54
N ALA A 49 20.31 16.36 18.97
CA ALA A 49 21.73 16.22 19.26
C ALA A 49 22.57 17.37 18.68
N MET A 50 23.50 17.89 19.48
CA MET A 50 24.40 18.98 19.08
C MET A 50 25.77 18.49 18.56
N ASN A 51 26.12 17.23 18.80
CA ASN A 51 27.41 16.67 18.41
C ASN A 51 27.26 15.74 17.18
N LYS A 52 28.33 15.65 16.37
CA LYS A 52 28.32 14.89 15.11
C LYS A 52 27.99 13.41 15.31
N ALA A 53 28.54 12.77 16.35
CA ALA A 53 28.36 11.34 16.56
C ALA A 53 26.90 11.00 16.91
N SER A 54 26.32 11.72 17.86
CA SER A 54 24.92 11.57 18.27
C SER A 54 23.95 11.92 17.15
N ILE A 55 24.20 12.96 16.33
CA ILE A 55 23.35 13.24 15.15
C ILE A 55 23.34 12.04 14.19
N ILE A 56 24.49 11.39 13.99
CA ILE A 56 24.59 10.21 13.11
C ILE A 56 23.87 9.02 13.75
N VAL A 57 24.04 8.78 15.05
CA VAL A 57 23.35 7.69 15.77
C VAL A 57 21.83 7.87 15.71
N ASP A 58 21.34 9.08 15.98
CA ASP A 58 19.92 9.40 15.88
C ASP A 58 19.41 9.20 14.45
N ALA A 59 20.20 9.57 13.44
CA ALA A 59 19.85 9.36 12.04
C ALA A 59 19.74 7.87 11.68
N THR A 60 20.71 7.05 12.11
CA THR A 60 20.66 5.59 11.90
C THR A 60 19.44 4.99 12.58
N LYS A 61 19.15 5.39 13.82
CA LYS A 61 17.97 4.94 14.54
C LYS A 61 16.68 5.31 13.81
N TYR A 62 16.58 6.55 13.31
CA TYR A 62 15.42 7.00 12.55
C TYR A 62 15.23 6.20 11.25
N MET A 63 16.32 5.84 10.56
CA MET A 63 16.26 4.98 9.38
C MET A 63 15.70 3.58 9.73
N GLU A 64 16.11 3.01 10.86
CA GLU A 64 15.58 1.73 11.35
C GLU A 64 14.10 1.83 11.73
N GLU A 65 13.70 2.89 12.43
CA GLU A 65 12.30 3.15 12.79
C GLU A 65 11.42 3.30 11.54
N LEU A 66 11.88 4.02 10.52
CA LEU A 66 11.17 4.13 9.24
C LEU A 66 11.07 2.79 8.52
N LYS A 67 12.15 2.01 8.50
CA LYS A 67 12.15 0.67 7.88
C LYS A 67 11.14 -0.24 8.57
N GLN A 68 11.14 -0.27 9.90
CA GLN A 68 10.19 -1.06 10.69
C GLN A 68 8.75 -0.59 10.46
N LYS A 69 8.52 0.73 10.32
CA LYS A 69 7.19 1.26 10.02
C LYS A 69 6.70 0.83 8.63
N VAL A 70 7.57 0.86 7.61
CA VAL A 70 7.25 0.36 6.27
C VAL A 70 6.94 -1.14 6.31
N GLU A 71 7.75 -1.93 7.01
CA GLU A 71 7.54 -3.37 7.17
C GLU A 71 6.25 -3.70 7.95
N GLY A 72 5.92 -2.93 8.98
CA GLY A 72 4.66 -3.04 9.72
C GLY A 72 3.45 -2.81 8.83
N ILE A 73 3.42 -1.69 8.09
CA ILE A 73 2.35 -1.39 7.13
C ILE A 73 2.27 -2.47 6.04
N ASN A 74 3.42 -2.95 5.55
CA ASN A 74 3.46 -3.99 4.52
C ASN A 74 3.06 -5.37 5.06
N SER A 75 3.29 -5.65 6.34
CA SER A 75 2.80 -6.86 7.01
C SER A 75 1.31 -6.78 7.22
N GLU A 76 0.78 -5.64 7.68
CA GLU A 76 -0.66 -5.38 7.76
C GLU A 76 -1.33 -5.62 6.39
N LEU A 77 -0.75 -5.13 5.31
CA LEU A 77 -1.20 -5.40 3.93
C LEU A 77 -0.99 -6.86 3.47
N GLY A 78 0.04 -7.56 3.96
CA GLY A 78 0.40 -8.92 3.57
C GLY A 78 -0.20 -10.03 4.45
N THR A 79 -0.75 -9.71 5.63
CA THR A 79 -1.35 -10.66 6.57
C THR A 79 -2.72 -11.19 6.13
N VAL A 80 -3.06 -11.04 4.85
CA VAL A 80 -4.24 -11.62 4.21
C VAL A 80 -4.16 -13.16 4.12
N GLY A 81 -3.01 -13.79 4.40
CA GLY A 81 -2.89 -15.25 4.19
C GLY A 81 -1.88 -16.04 5.02
N SER A 82 -1.50 -15.62 6.24
CA SER A 82 -0.47 -16.36 7.02
C SER A 82 -0.85 -16.77 8.45
N SER A 83 -2.09 -16.56 8.90
CA SER A 83 -2.64 -17.29 10.04
C SER A 83 -3.03 -18.70 9.61
N SER A 84 -2.03 -19.57 9.52
CA SER A 84 -2.19 -21.01 9.36
C SER A 84 -2.95 -21.61 10.54
N SER A 85 -4.27 -21.71 10.43
CA SER A 85 -5.09 -22.72 11.11
C SER A 85 -6.40 -22.92 10.34
N THR A 86 -6.38 -23.89 9.42
CA THR A 86 -7.52 -24.79 9.11
C THR A 86 -8.94 -24.28 9.43
N SER A 87 -9.47 -23.33 8.66
CA SER A 87 -10.91 -23.04 8.59
C SER A 87 -11.23 -22.52 7.20
N GLN A 88 -12.10 -23.20 6.45
CA GLN A 88 -12.51 -22.79 5.10
C GLN A 88 -13.51 -21.60 5.10
N ASP A 89 -13.50 -20.76 6.15
CA ASP A 89 -14.56 -19.79 6.46
C ASP A 89 -14.10 -18.31 6.50
N GLU A 90 -12.85 -17.98 6.16
CA GLU A 90 -12.34 -16.58 6.27
C GLU A 90 -12.43 -15.76 4.95
N LEU A 91 -13.19 -16.22 3.95
CA LEU A 91 -13.43 -15.40 2.75
C LEU A 91 -14.57 -14.41 2.99
N PRO A 92 -14.49 -13.18 2.43
CA PRO A 92 -15.58 -12.23 2.54
C PRO A 92 -16.86 -12.81 1.92
N MET A 93 -17.95 -12.79 2.69
CA MET A 93 -19.28 -13.13 2.20
C MET A 93 -19.77 -11.99 1.31
N VAL A 94 -19.82 -12.25 0.01
CA VAL A 94 -20.43 -11.34 -0.98
C VAL A 94 -21.87 -11.79 -1.20
N THR A 95 -22.82 -10.87 -1.36
CA THR A 95 -24.16 -11.12 -1.93
C THR A 95 -24.49 -10.07 -2.98
N VAL A 96 -25.20 -10.48 -4.02
CA VAL A 96 -25.62 -9.58 -5.11
C VAL A 96 -27.11 -9.77 -5.34
N GLU A 97 -27.87 -8.69 -5.20
CA GLU A 97 -29.30 -8.63 -5.49
C GLU A 97 -29.55 -7.78 -6.72
N THR A 98 -30.53 -8.18 -7.54
CA THR A 98 -30.91 -7.42 -8.74
C THR A 98 -32.03 -6.45 -8.39
N LEU A 99 -31.86 -5.19 -8.79
CA LEU A 99 -32.83 -4.11 -8.60
C LEU A 99 -33.47 -3.73 -9.94
N GLU A 100 -34.53 -2.91 -9.91
CA GLU A 100 -35.19 -2.41 -11.13
C GLU A 100 -34.25 -1.64 -12.06
N ARG A 101 -33.17 -1.04 -11.53
CA ARG A 101 -32.19 -0.23 -12.26
C ARG A 101 -30.76 -0.53 -11.80
N GLY A 102 -30.39 -1.81 -11.75
CA GLY A 102 -29.02 -2.25 -11.49
C GLY A 102 -28.91 -3.31 -10.39
N PHE A 103 -27.91 -3.18 -9.52
CA PHE A 103 -27.53 -4.22 -8.57
C PHE A 103 -27.26 -3.65 -7.17
N LEU A 104 -27.60 -4.41 -6.13
CA LEU A 104 -27.17 -4.18 -4.76
C LEU A 104 -26.11 -5.21 -4.41
N ILE A 105 -24.90 -4.76 -4.09
CA ILE A 105 -23.75 -5.59 -3.75
C ILE A 105 -23.49 -5.41 -2.26
N ASN A 106 -23.56 -6.49 -1.50
CA ASN A 106 -23.12 -6.50 -0.10
C ASN A 106 -21.86 -7.33 0.04
N VAL A 107 -20.92 -6.86 0.84
CA VAL A 107 -19.71 -7.57 1.21
C VAL A 107 -19.57 -7.50 2.71
N PHE A 108 -19.41 -8.65 3.36
CA PHE A 108 -19.14 -8.74 4.78
C PHE A 108 -17.93 -9.64 5.05
N SER A 109 -17.02 -9.20 5.90
CA SER A 109 -15.91 -10.00 6.40
C SER A 109 -15.78 -9.81 7.90
N GLU A 110 -15.61 -10.90 8.64
CA GLU A 110 -15.38 -10.88 10.09
C GLU A 110 -14.09 -10.16 10.48
N ARG A 111 -13.14 -10.06 9.55
CA ARG A 111 -11.90 -9.30 9.72
C ARG A 111 -11.78 -8.23 8.66
N ASN A 112 -11.49 -7.01 9.09
CA ASN A 112 -11.07 -5.95 8.20
C ASN A 112 -9.57 -6.08 7.85
N CYS A 113 -9.28 -6.79 6.75
CA CYS A 113 -7.93 -6.88 6.21
C CYS A 113 -7.52 -5.59 5.47
N PRO A 114 -6.30 -5.07 5.70
CA PRO A 114 -5.79 -3.92 4.96
C PRO A 114 -5.78 -4.18 3.45
N GLY A 115 -6.20 -3.18 2.68
CA GLY A 115 -6.30 -3.28 1.21
C GLY A 115 -7.58 -3.92 0.68
N MET A 116 -8.46 -4.48 1.52
CA MET A 116 -9.71 -5.11 1.07
C MET A 116 -10.65 -4.14 0.35
N LEU A 117 -10.80 -2.91 0.85
CA LEU A 117 -11.58 -1.88 0.15
C LEU A 117 -10.99 -1.58 -1.23
N VAL A 118 -9.66 -1.51 -1.33
CA VAL A 118 -8.98 -1.21 -2.59
C VAL A 118 -9.23 -2.32 -3.60
N ALA A 119 -9.09 -3.59 -3.20
CA ALA A 119 -9.38 -4.74 -4.05
C ALA A 119 -10.83 -4.76 -4.56
N ILE A 120 -11.80 -4.37 -3.72
CA ILE A 120 -13.21 -4.27 -4.13
C ILE A 120 -13.43 -3.14 -5.14
N LEU A 121 -12.80 -1.98 -4.93
CA LEU A 121 -12.91 -0.85 -5.84
C LEU A 121 -12.23 -1.14 -7.19
N GLU A 122 -11.08 -1.84 -7.17
CA GLU A 122 -10.41 -2.34 -8.37
C GLU A 122 -11.33 -3.31 -9.14
N ALA A 123 -11.98 -4.24 -8.43
CA ALA A 123 -12.96 -5.13 -9.06
C ALA A 123 -14.14 -4.37 -9.69
N PHE A 124 -14.67 -3.34 -9.02
CA PHE A 124 -15.72 -2.50 -9.61
C PHE A 124 -15.26 -1.81 -10.90
N GLU A 125 -14.02 -1.32 -10.95
CA GLU A 125 -13.43 -0.72 -12.15
C GLU A 125 -13.24 -1.74 -13.27
N GLU A 126 -12.67 -2.92 -12.97
CA GLU A 126 -12.46 -4.00 -13.95
C GLU A 126 -13.78 -4.49 -14.54
N LEU A 127 -14.82 -4.58 -13.72
CA LEU A 127 -16.18 -4.96 -14.10
C LEU A 127 -16.94 -3.85 -14.85
N GLY A 128 -16.41 -2.62 -14.89
CA GLY A 128 -17.11 -1.46 -15.45
C GLY A 128 -18.41 -1.14 -14.73
N LEU A 129 -18.47 -1.38 -13.42
CA LEU A 129 -19.65 -1.10 -12.60
C LEU A 129 -19.71 0.39 -12.25
N ASP A 130 -20.75 1.06 -12.73
CA ASP A 130 -21.07 2.44 -12.32
C ASP A 130 -21.72 2.43 -10.92
N VAL A 131 -20.94 2.66 -9.87
CA VAL A 131 -21.45 2.72 -8.49
C VAL A 131 -22.21 4.05 -8.26
N LEU A 132 -23.51 3.96 -7.97
CA LEU A 132 -24.41 5.09 -7.74
C LEU A 132 -24.44 5.54 -6.27
N ASP A 133 -24.44 4.60 -5.34
CA ASP A 133 -24.37 4.83 -3.89
C ASP A 133 -23.53 3.74 -3.23
N ALA A 134 -22.81 4.09 -2.17
CA ALA A 134 -22.05 3.12 -1.41
C ALA A 134 -21.88 3.52 0.06
N ARG A 135 -21.94 2.53 0.93
CA ARG A 135 -21.70 2.63 2.37
C ARG A 135 -20.63 1.63 2.76
N VAL A 136 -19.69 2.06 3.59
CA VAL A 136 -18.59 1.19 4.04
C VAL A 136 -18.32 1.40 5.52
N SER A 137 -18.06 0.29 6.21
CA SER A 137 -17.54 0.22 7.58
C SER A 137 -16.24 -0.58 7.56
N CYS A 138 -15.18 -0.02 8.16
CA CYS A 138 -13.83 -0.58 8.19
C CYS A 138 -13.25 -0.52 9.61
N GLU A 139 -14.02 -0.89 10.62
CA GLU A 139 -13.54 -0.98 12.01
C GLU A 139 -12.87 -2.35 12.22
N ASP A 140 -13.38 -3.16 13.14
CA ASP A 140 -12.88 -4.52 13.40
C ASP A 140 -13.26 -5.50 12.28
N ASN A 141 -14.48 -5.33 11.75
CA ASN A 141 -15.00 -6.05 10.60
C ASN A 141 -15.07 -5.13 9.37
N PHE A 142 -15.23 -5.75 8.21
CA PHE A 142 -15.48 -5.02 6.98
C PHE A 142 -16.90 -5.26 6.52
N GLN A 143 -17.60 -4.19 6.23
CA GLN A 143 -18.93 -4.23 5.64
C GLN A 143 -19.03 -3.19 4.55
N LEU A 144 -19.42 -3.60 3.35
CA LEU A 144 -19.68 -2.71 2.22
C LEU A 144 -21.04 -3.02 1.64
N GLU A 145 -21.79 -1.98 1.33
CA GLU A 145 -23.04 -2.01 0.58
C GLU A 145 -22.89 -1.04 -0.59
N ALA A 146 -23.07 -1.49 -1.83
CA ALA A 146 -22.93 -0.67 -3.02
C ALA A 146 -24.10 -0.90 -3.98
N VAL A 147 -24.65 0.19 -4.51
CA VAL A 147 -25.68 0.18 -5.55
C VAL A 147 -25.01 0.46 -6.88
N GLY A 148 -24.91 -0.55 -7.74
CA GLY A 148 -24.43 -0.41 -9.12
C GLY A 148 -25.55 -0.05 -10.07
N GLY A 149 -25.30 0.85 -11.01
CA GLY A 149 -26.20 1.20 -12.11
C GLY A 149 -26.01 0.28 -13.32
N GLU A 150 -27.06 0.08 -14.10
CA GLU A 150 -26.99 -0.64 -15.37
C GLU A 150 -26.34 0.26 -16.44
N GLY A 151 -25.09 0.02 -16.79
CA GLY A 151 -24.56 0.44 -18.08
C GLY A 151 -25.33 -0.33 -19.17
N SER A 152 -26.13 0.36 -19.99
CA SER A 152 -27.02 -0.28 -20.99
C SER A 152 -26.28 -1.26 -21.93
N PRO A 153 -26.91 -2.35 -22.45
CA PRO A 153 -28.36 -2.56 -22.57
C PRO A 153 -28.92 -3.93 -22.07
N VAL A 154 -30.12 -3.85 -21.48
CA VAL A 154 -31.22 -4.84 -21.45
C VAL A 154 -30.81 -6.27 -21.14
N VAL A 155 -30.76 -6.59 -19.86
CA VAL A 155 -30.50 -7.94 -19.37
C VAL A 155 -31.81 -8.63 -19.02
N THR A 156 -32.15 -9.72 -19.71
CA THR A 156 -33.32 -10.55 -19.40
C THR A 156 -33.09 -11.36 -18.10
N SER A 157 -34.13 -11.75 -17.35
CA SER A 157 -33.98 -12.44 -16.04
C SER A 157 -33.13 -13.71 -16.06
N SER A 158 -32.92 -14.35 -17.22
CA SER A 158 -32.00 -15.47 -17.41
C SER A 158 -30.52 -15.07 -17.39
N GLU A 159 -30.20 -13.85 -17.84
CA GLU A 159 -28.85 -13.28 -17.85
C GLU A 159 -28.53 -12.56 -16.54
N SER A 160 -29.53 -12.09 -15.79
CA SER A 160 -29.36 -11.53 -14.45
C SER A 160 -28.75 -12.54 -13.47
N ASN A 161 -29.12 -13.83 -13.60
CA ASN A 161 -28.49 -14.92 -12.85
C ASN A 161 -27.06 -15.21 -13.32
N ALA A 162 -26.76 -15.03 -14.61
CA ALA A 162 -25.41 -15.21 -15.16
C ALA A 162 -24.48 -14.05 -14.77
N LEU A 163 -24.99 -12.82 -14.69
CA LEU A 163 -24.27 -11.66 -14.15
C LEU A 163 -24.04 -11.81 -12.65
N GLY A 164 -25.03 -12.30 -11.90
CA GLY A 164 -24.84 -12.62 -10.48
C GLY A 164 -23.74 -13.65 -10.27
N ILE A 165 -23.70 -14.71 -11.09
CA ILE A 165 -22.63 -15.72 -11.06
C ILE A 165 -21.29 -15.11 -11.51
N GLY A 166 -21.27 -14.30 -12.57
CA GLY A 166 -20.06 -13.63 -13.07
C GLY A 166 -19.46 -12.66 -12.05
N LEU A 167 -20.29 -11.85 -11.41
CA LEU A 167 -19.90 -10.97 -10.30
C LEU A 167 -19.35 -11.78 -9.14
N TYR A 168 -20.04 -12.85 -8.73
CA TYR A 168 -19.53 -13.73 -7.67
C TYR A 168 -18.20 -14.39 -8.03
N ASP A 169 -18.02 -14.88 -9.27
CA ASP A 169 -16.79 -15.56 -9.69
C ASP A 169 -15.64 -14.57 -9.89
N GLU A 170 -15.93 -13.32 -10.30
CA GLU A 170 -14.95 -12.25 -10.46
C GLU A 170 -14.53 -11.70 -9.11
N PHE A 171 -15.46 -11.42 -8.19
CA PHE A 171 -15.10 -11.12 -6.79
C PHE A 171 -14.35 -12.28 -6.16
N ARG A 172 -14.78 -13.54 -6.36
CA ARG A 172 -14.07 -14.71 -5.85
C ARG A 172 -12.67 -14.84 -6.47
N THR A 173 -12.48 -14.49 -7.74
CA THR A 173 -11.18 -14.52 -8.42
C THR A 173 -10.28 -13.37 -7.97
N VAL A 174 -10.81 -12.15 -7.80
CA VAL A 174 -10.09 -11.00 -7.26
C VAL A 174 -9.64 -11.31 -5.82
N PHE A 175 -10.54 -11.80 -4.96
CA PHE A 175 -10.21 -12.20 -3.59
C PHE A 175 -9.30 -13.43 -3.51
N ALA A 176 -9.41 -14.40 -4.43
CA ALA A 176 -8.50 -15.57 -4.49
C ALA A 176 -7.13 -15.24 -5.11
N SER A 177 -7.04 -14.28 -6.03
CA SER A 177 -5.76 -13.85 -6.62
C SER A 177 -4.93 -13.00 -5.65
N ALA A 178 -5.59 -12.35 -4.68
CA ALA A 178 -4.96 -11.78 -3.50
C ALA A 178 -4.44 -12.85 -2.51
N SER A 179 -4.66 -14.16 -2.77
CA SER A 179 -4.22 -15.29 -1.94
C SER A 179 -3.97 -16.58 -2.75
N PRO A 180 -2.77 -16.78 -3.32
CA PRO A 180 -2.50 -17.79 -4.36
C PRO A 180 -2.45 -19.27 -3.90
N SER A 181 -3.08 -19.66 -2.78
CA SER A 181 -2.87 -20.99 -2.17
C SER A 181 -4.08 -21.93 -2.11
N ILE A 182 -5.29 -21.56 -2.58
CA ILE A 182 -6.47 -22.43 -2.41
C ILE A 182 -7.10 -22.75 -3.78
N ALA A 183 -6.95 -24.01 -4.19
CA ALA A 183 -7.65 -24.57 -5.34
C ALA A 183 -9.17 -24.57 -5.10
N PRO A 184 -10.01 -24.24 -6.11
CA PRO A 184 -11.45 -24.18 -5.91
C PRO A 184 -12.04 -25.57 -5.66
N ALA A 185 -12.68 -25.74 -4.50
CA ALA A 185 -13.56 -26.87 -4.24
C ALA A 185 -14.85 -26.73 -5.07
N SER A 186 -15.25 -27.84 -5.69
CA SER A 186 -16.39 -28.00 -6.58
C SER A 186 -17.74 -27.69 -5.92
N HIS A 187 -18.62 -27.01 -6.68
CA HIS A 187 -19.96 -26.53 -6.31
C HIS A 187 -20.88 -27.56 -5.63
N PRO A 188 -21.69 -27.17 -4.63
CA PRO A 188 -22.94 -27.83 -4.31
C PRO A 188 -24.11 -27.08 -4.97
N TYR A 189 -24.69 -27.64 -6.03
CA TYR A 189 -25.98 -27.16 -6.55
C TYR A 189 -27.14 -27.89 -5.84
N PRO A 190 -28.17 -27.20 -5.33
CA PRO A 190 -29.45 -27.83 -5.02
C PRO A 190 -30.28 -27.94 -6.31
N SER A 191 -30.45 -29.17 -6.79
CA SER A 191 -31.34 -29.47 -7.91
C SER A 191 -32.81 -29.31 -7.52
N SER A 192 -33.42 -28.21 -7.96
CA SER A 192 -34.87 -28.01 -8.01
C SER A 192 -35.45 -28.80 -9.19
N THR A 193 -36.06 -29.95 -8.91
CA THR A 193 -36.93 -30.63 -9.89
C THR A 193 -38.27 -30.92 -9.24
N GLY A 194 -39.18 -29.95 -9.30
CA GLY A 194 -40.60 -30.20 -9.11
C GLY A 194 -41.17 -30.93 -10.32
N ARG A 195 -41.80 -32.10 -10.12
CA ARG A 195 -42.80 -32.63 -11.05
C ARG A 195 -43.86 -33.49 -10.34
N GLN A 196 -45.04 -32.87 -10.24
CA GLN A 196 -46.40 -33.38 -10.42
C GLN A 196 -46.81 -34.75 -9.84
N ARG A 197 -47.74 -34.64 -8.88
CA ARG A 197 -48.96 -35.43 -8.68
C ARG A 197 -49.28 -36.43 -9.81
N LEU A 198 -49.38 -37.70 -9.46
CA LEU A 198 -50.25 -38.66 -10.14
C LEU A 198 -51.03 -39.43 -9.07
N VAL A 199 -52.34 -39.16 -9.06
CA VAL A 199 -53.35 -39.90 -8.29
C VAL A 199 -53.88 -40.98 -9.24
N SER A 200 -53.76 -42.24 -8.86
CA SER A 200 -54.42 -43.43 -9.45
C SER A 200 -54.05 -44.60 -8.54
N GLY A 201 -54.89 -45.50 -8.05
CA GLY A 201 -56.30 -45.82 -8.19
C GLY A 201 -56.49 -47.11 -7.37
#